data_AF-V7EMK8-F1
#
_entry.id   AF-V7EMK8-F1
#
_cell.length_a   1.000
_cell.length_b   1.000
_cell.length_c   1.000
_cell.angle_alpha   90.00
_cell.angle_beta   90.00
_cell.angle_gamma   90.00
#
_symmetry.space_group_name_H-M   'P 1'
#
loop_
_entity.id
_entity.type
_entity.pdbx_description
1 polymer ?
#
loop_
_entity_poly.entity_id
_entity_poly.type
_entity_poly.pdbx_seq_one_letter_code
_entity_poly.pdbx_strand_id
1 'polypeptide(L)' 'MEKTLVTGQAMPHSIHQAIAEHGALRVIGVALKTLVGAVFADREPDPTEHLSDHLRRDIGLPPRGSPLPEAPLLPIRW' A
#
# COMPACT_ATOMS: atom_id res chain seq x y z
N MET A 1 24.75 22.93 -17.01
CA MET A 1 24.12 21.60 -16.87
C MET A 1 23.25 21.62 -15.63
N GLU A 2 22.06 22.18 -15.75
CA GLU A 2 21.11 22.30 -14.64
C GLU A 2 20.15 21.11 -14.72
N LYS A 3 20.26 20.20 -13.76
CA LYS A 3 19.35 19.05 -13.63
C LYS A 3 18.08 19.53 -12.96
N THR A 4 17.03 19.80 -13.75
CA THR A 4 15.67 19.92 -13.23
C THR A 4 15.20 18.54 -12.76
N LEU A 5 15.26 18.33 -11.45
CA LEU A 5 14.56 17.23 -10.80
C LEU A 5 13.06 17.49 -10.97
N VAL A 6 12.45 16.86 -11.96
CA VAL A 6 11.00 16.77 -12.12
C VAL A 6 10.50 15.89 -10.97
N THR A 7 10.22 16.53 -9.84
CA THR A 7 9.41 15.93 -8.79
C THR A 7 8.03 15.70 -9.38
N GLY A 8 7.78 14.48 -9.86
CA GLY A 8 6.45 14.02 -10.24
C GLY A 8 5.54 13.92 -9.01
N GLN A 9 5.21 15.06 -8.39
CA GLN A 9 4.01 15.14 -7.58
C GLN A 9 2.84 15.13 -8.57
N ALA A 10 2.22 13.96 -8.73
CA ALA A 10 0.85 13.92 -9.23
C ALA A 10 0.04 14.83 -8.32
N MET A 11 -0.31 16.03 -8.79
CA MET A 11 -1.20 16.90 -8.04
C MET A 11 -2.47 16.09 -7.80
N PRO A 12 -2.91 15.92 -6.55
CA PRO A 12 -4.09 15.12 -6.28
C PRO A 12 -5.24 15.72 -7.09
N HIS A 13 -5.76 14.94 -8.05
CA HIS A 13 -6.87 15.37 -8.91
C HIS A 13 -8.00 15.82 -7.98
N SER A 14 -8.34 17.10 -8.02
CA SER A 14 -9.29 17.64 -7.04
C SER A 14 -10.65 16.96 -7.22
N ILE A 15 -11.33 16.63 -6.11
CA ILE A 15 -12.64 15.97 -6.17
C ILE A 15 -13.64 16.80 -7.01
N HIS A 16 -13.54 18.12 -6.94
CA HIS A 16 -14.33 19.05 -7.75
C HIS A 16 -14.13 18.85 -9.25
N GLN A 17 -12.88 18.65 -9.68
CA GLN A 17 -12.55 18.36 -11.08
C GLN A 17 -13.08 16.99 -11.52
N ALA A 18 -12.95 15.97 -10.67
CA ALA A 18 -13.52 14.65 -10.95
C ALA A 18 -15.04 14.71 -11.12
N ILE A 19 -15.73 15.51 -10.29
CA ILE A 19 -17.19 15.73 -10.39
C ILE A 19 -17.54 16.48 -11.68
N ALA A 20 -16.77 17.50 -12.05
CA ALA A 20 -17.01 18.27 -13.27
C ALA A 20 -16.84 17.43 -14.54
N GLU A 21 -15.84 16.54 -14.57
CA GLU A 21 -15.52 15.69 -15.72
C GLU A 21 -16.45 14.47 -15.84
N HIS A 22 -16.86 13.88 -14.71
CA HIS A 22 -17.50 12.56 -14.69
C HIS A 22 -18.92 12.53 -14.10
N GLY A 23 -19.36 13.64 -13.48
CA GLY A 23 -20.63 13.74 -12.78
C GLY A 23 -20.59 13.18 -11.35
N ALA A 24 -21.33 13.82 -10.44
CA ALA A 24 -21.33 13.49 -9.01
C ALA A 24 -21.73 12.03 -8.71
N LEU A 25 -22.72 11.48 -9.43
CA LEU A 25 -23.18 10.10 -9.23
C LEU A 25 -22.10 9.06 -9.54
N ARG A 26 -21.27 9.30 -10.56
CA ARG A 26 -20.19 8.38 -10.93
C ARG A 26 -19.09 8.40 -9.87
N VAL A 27 -18.75 9.58 -9.37
CA VAL A 27 -17.78 9.76 -8.27
C VAL A 27 -18.27 9.08 -7.00
N ILE A 28 -19.55 9.26 -6.62
CA ILE A 28 -20.16 8.59 -5.46
C ILE A 28 -20.14 7.07 -5.64
N GLY A 29 -20.51 6.56 -6.82
CA GLY A 29 -20.50 5.12 -7.10
C GLY A 29 -19.11 4.49 -6.98
N VAL A 30 -18.07 5.17 -7.48
CA VAL A 30 -16.68 4.71 -7.33
C VAL A 30 -16.24 4.79 -5.87
N ALA A 31 -16.54 5.89 -5.18
CA ALA A 31 -16.20 6.03 -3.75
C ALA A 31 -16.84 4.92 -2.91
N LEU A 32 -18.12 4.60 -3.18
CA LEU A 32 -18.83 3.51 -2.51
C LEU A 32 -18.24 2.15 -2.87
N LYS A 33 -17.91 1.90 -4.15
CA LYS A 33 -17.24 0.67 -4.58
C LYS A 33 -15.89 0.49 -3.92
N THR A 34 -15.11 1.56 -3.77
CA THR A 34 -13.80 1.52 -3.09
C THR A 34 -13.99 1.27 -1.59
N LEU A 35 -14.97 1.92 -0.96
CA LEU A 35 -15.27 1.71 0.46
C LEU A 35 -15.65 0.25 0.74
N VAL A 36 -16.55 -0.31 -0.06
CA VAL A 36 -16.96 -1.71 0.06
C VAL A 36 -15.82 -2.65 -0.34
N GLY A 37 -15.12 -2.34 -1.44
CA GLY A 37 -14.00 -3.12 -1.94
C GLY A 37 -12.84 -3.21 -0.96
N ALA A 38 -12.58 -2.18 -0.15
CA ALA A 38 -11.55 -2.24 0.90
C ALA A 38 -11.92 -3.19 2.04
N VAL A 39 -13.21 -3.37 2.33
CA VAL A 39 -13.69 -4.31 3.36
C VAL A 39 -13.61 -5.76 2.87
N PHE A 40 -13.85 -5.98 1.58
CA PHE A 40 -13.84 -7.30 0.95
C PHE A 40 -12.56 -7.58 0.16
N ALA A 41 -11.56 -6.71 0.23
CA ALA A 41 -10.28 -6.96 -0.40
C ALA A 41 -9.65 -8.15 0.31
N ASP A 42 -9.55 -9.27 -0.40
CA ASP A 42 -8.72 -10.38 0.03
C ASP A 42 -7.33 -9.81 0.34
N ARG A 43 -6.86 -10.06 1.57
CA ARG A 43 -5.53 -9.66 1.99
C ARG A 43 -4.57 -10.31 1.00
N GLU A 44 -3.87 -9.49 0.22
CA GLU A 44 -2.89 -9.99 -0.73
C GLU A 44 -1.92 -10.90 0.05
N PRO A 45 -1.71 -12.15 -0.42
CA PRO A 45 -0.88 -13.09 0.31
C PRO A 45 0.50 -12.47 0.50
N ASP A 46 0.99 -12.49 1.74
CA ASP A 46 2.27 -11.90 2.07
C ASP A 46 3.37 -12.63 1.24
N PRO A 47 4.14 -11.92 0.41
CA PRO A 47 5.16 -12.54 -0.44
C PRO A 47 6.22 -13.30 0.37
N THR A 48 6.33 -13.02 1.67
CA THR A 48 7.26 -13.70 2.57
C THR A 48 6.73 -15.06 3.08
N GLU A 49 5.46 -15.40 2.83
CA GLU A 49 4.87 -16.68 3.22
C GLU A 49 5.51 -17.87 2.51
N HIS A 50 6.19 -17.67 1.38
CA HIS A 50 6.87 -18.76 0.68
C HIS A 50 8.32 -18.98 1.15
N LEU A 51 8.89 -18.07 1.95
CA LEU A 51 10.28 -18.14 2.41
C LEU A 51 10.46 -19.19 3.52
N SER A 52 11.53 -19.98 3.46
CA SER A 52 11.88 -20.94 4.51
C SER A 52 12.26 -20.21 5.81
N ASP A 53 12.12 -20.86 6.96
CA ASP A 53 12.42 -20.22 8.27
C ASP A 53 13.87 -19.73 8.37
N HIS A 54 14.81 -20.42 7.71
CA HIS A 54 16.20 -19.98 7.66
C HIS A 54 16.32 -18.63 6.94
N LEU A 55 15.69 -18.50 5.77
CA LEU A 55 15.77 -17.29 4.97
C LEU A 55 14.95 -16.15 5.60
N ARG A 56 13.85 -16.45 6.31
CA ARG A 56 13.12 -15.47 7.14
C ARG A 56 14.02 -14.92 8.25
N ARG A 57 14.78 -15.80 8.92
CA ARG A 57 15.74 -15.39 9.96
C ARG A 57 16.85 -14.50 9.41
N ASP A 58 17.34 -14.79 8.20
CA ASP A 58 18.43 -14.02 7.58
C ASP A 58 18.01 -12.58 7.26
N ILE A 59 16.73 -12.34 6.93
CA ILE A 59 16.16 -11.01 6.69
C ILE A 59 15.50 -10.37 7.92
N GLY A 60 15.60 -11.03 9.10
CA GLY A 60 15.05 -10.53 10.35
C GLY A 60 13.53 -10.69 10.51
N LEU A 61 12.87 -11.49 9.67
CA LEU A 61 11.46 -11.82 9.82
C LEU A 61 11.25 -12.91 10.89
N PRO A 62 10.13 -12.87 11.63
CA PRO A 62 9.78 -13.92 12.59
C PRO A 62 9.49 -15.27 11.88
N PRO A 63 9.67 -16.41 12.57
CA PRO A 63 9.31 -17.73 12.02
C PRO A 63 7.81 -17.81 11.74
N ARG A 64 7.41 -18.68 10.80
CA ARG A 64 6.00 -18.82 10.43
C ARG A 64 5.15 -19.23 11.63
N GLY A 65 3.96 -18.64 11.77
CA GLY A 65 3.04 -18.95 12.87
C GLY A 65 3.44 -18.36 14.23
N SER A 66 4.42 -17.47 14.27
CA SER A 66 4.73 -16.73 15.50
C SER A 66 3.50 -15.92 15.93
N PRO A 67 3.03 -16.05 17.19
CA PRO A 67 1.91 -15.26 17.71
C PRO A 67 2.28 -13.79 17.94
N LEU A 68 3.55 -13.44 17.77
CA LEU A 68 4.03 -12.06 17.86
C LEU A 68 3.72 -11.34 16.54
N PRO A 69 3.06 -10.16 16.59
CA PRO A 69 2.86 -9.34 15.41
C PRO A 69 4.22 -9.02 14.78
N GLU A 70 4.26 -8.93 13.44
CA GLU A 70 5.48 -8.59 12.70
C GLU A 70 6.17 -7.41 13.38
N ALA A 71 7.35 -7.69 13.95
CA ALA A 71 8.05 -6.69 14.74
C ALA A 71 8.36 -5.51 13.82
N PRO A 72 8.00 -4.27 14.20
CA PRO A 72 8.35 -3.10 13.42
C PRO A 72 9.87 -3.10 13.24
N LEU A 73 10.31 -3.13 11.97
CA LEU A 73 11.72 -3.06 11.58
C LEU A 73 12.34 -1.84 12.24
N LEU A 74 13.07 -2.06 13.34
CA LEU A 74 13.86 -1.02 13.96
C LEU A 74 14.94 -0.60 12.95
N PRO A 75 15.17 0.71 12.74
CA PRO A 75 16.22 1.15 11.84
C PRO A 75 17.57 0.67 12.40
N ILE A 76 18.21 -0.26 11.69
CA ILE A 76 19.59 -0.65 11.94
C ILE A 76 20.43 0.61 11.75
N ARG A 77 20.94 1.17 12.85
CA ARG A 77 21.98 2.20 12.81
C ARG A 77 23.32 1.48 12.89
N TRP A 78 24.06 1.54 11.78
CA TRP A 78 25.47 1.19 11.67
C TRP A 78 26.31 2.09 12.58
#